data_AF-A0A2D7UWN3-F1
#
_entry.id   AF-A0A2D7UWN3-F1
#
_cell.length_a   1.000
_cell.length_b   1.000
_cell.length_c   1.000
_cell.angle_alpha   90.00
_cell.angle_beta   90.00
_cell.angle_gamma   90.00
#
_symmetry.space_group_name_H-M   'P 1'
#
loop_
_entity.id
_entity.type
_entity.pdbx_description
1 polymer ?
#
loop_
_entity_poly.entity_id
_entity_poly.type
_entity_poly.pdbx_seq_one_letter_code
_entity_poly.pdbx_strand_id
1 'polypeptide(L)'
;MKFGVMFANTGPFVEPDAAVALATAAEDAGCESIWTVEHVVVPSGYASQYPYAKDGKMPGGREDFDIPDPLIWLSYIAAATEKICLGTGVMIMPQRNPLVTAKAVATLDRLSKGRMILGVGSGWLEEEFDALGVSFDDRGDRTDEYLEAMRQAWSSDI
;
A
#
# COMPACT_ATOMS: atom_id res chain seq x y z
N MET A 1 -18.55 -6.28 -15.10
CA MET A 1 -17.76 -5.12 -14.60
C MET A 1 -17.26 -5.48 -13.22
N LYS A 2 -15.98 -5.21 -12.92
CA LYS A 2 -15.36 -5.53 -11.62
C LYS A 2 -15.26 -4.26 -10.77
N PHE A 3 -15.52 -4.37 -9.47
CA PHE A 3 -15.50 -3.25 -8.52
C PHE A 3 -14.48 -3.48 -7.41
N GLY A 4 -13.91 -2.41 -6.85
CA GLY A 4 -12.99 -2.49 -5.73
C GLY A 4 -13.22 -1.38 -4.70
N VAL A 5 -12.83 -1.65 -3.46
CA VAL A 5 -12.92 -0.72 -2.33
C VAL A 5 -11.54 -0.09 -2.08
N MET A 6 -11.46 1.24 -2.16
CA MET A 6 -10.20 1.99 -1.98
C MET A 6 -10.09 2.61 -0.58
N PHE A 7 -8.87 2.97 -0.17
CA PHE A 7 -8.57 3.63 1.13
C PHE A 7 -8.99 2.78 2.35
N ALA A 8 -8.92 1.46 2.21
CA ALA A 8 -9.51 0.52 3.15
C ALA A 8 -8.83 0.48 4.53
N ASN A 9 -7.60 0.95 4.66
CA ASN A 9 -6.85 1.02 5.91
C ASN A 9 -6.86 2.41 6.57
N THR A 10 -7.84 3.27 6.26
CA THR A 10 -7.88 4.64 6.81
C THR A 10 -9.17 4.91 7.58
N GLY A 11 -9.20 6.00 8.35
CA GLY A 11 -10.38 6.41 9.10
C GLY A 11 -10.78 5.34 10.13
N PRO A 12 -12.05 4.92 10.21
CA PRO A 12 -12.47 3.93 11.22
C PRO A 12 -11.86 2.54 11.00
N PHE A 13 -11.33 2.25 9.80
CA PHE A 13 -10.83 0.93 9.43
C PHE A 13 -9.38 0.68 9.87
N VAL A 14 -8.81 1.61 10.65
CA VAL A 14 -7.58 1.36 11.41
C VAL A 14 -7.84 0.42 12.60
N GLU A 15 -9.08 0.37 13.07
CA GLU A 15 -9.52 -0.51 14.14
C GLU A 15 -9.78 -1.93 13.59
N PRO A 16 -9.34 -2.98 14.32
CA PRO A 16 -9.37 -4.36 13.83
C PRO A 16 -10.77 -4.86 13.47
N ASP A 17 -11.77 -4.64 14.34
CA ASP A 17 -13.14 -5.10 14.12
C ASP A 17 -13.78 -4.41 12.91
N ALA A 18 -13.49 -3.12 12.73
CA ALA A 18 -13.98 -2.34 11.58
C ALA A 18 -13.30 -2.76 10.28
N ALA A 19 -12.01 -3.07 10.31
CA ALA A 19 -11.26 -3.59 9.16
C ALA A 19 -11.84 -4.92 8.67
N VAL A 20 -12.10 -5.86 9.59
CA VAL A 20 -12.74 -7.15 9.27
C VAL A 20 -14.13 -6.94 8.73
N ALA A 21 -14.95 -6.11 9.39
CA ALA A 21 -16.31 -5.83 8.95
C ALA A 21 -16.35 -5.25 7.52
N LEU A 22 -15.45 -4.31 7.19
CA LEU A 22 -15.33 -3.76 5.85
C LEU A 22 -14.96 -4.84 4.82
N ALA A 23 -13.93 -5.63 5.11
CA ALA A 23 -13.41 -6.63 4.18
C ALA A 23 -14.43 -7.74 3.89
N THR A 24 -15.09 -8.27 4.93
CA THR A 24 -16.14 -9.28 4.78
C THR A 24 -17.35 -8.72 4.04
N ALA A 25 -17.81 -7.50 4.39
CA ALA A 25 -18.94 -6.88 3.69
C ALA A 25 -18.64 -6.61 2.21
N ALA A 26 -17.41 -6.20 1.88
CA ALA A 26 -16.98 -6.00 0.49
C ALA A 26 -16.99 -7.32 -0.30
N GLU A 27 -16.48 -8.41 0.31
CA GLU A 27 -16.48 -9.75 -0.30
C GLU A 27 -17.91 -10.27 -0.51
N ASP A 28 -18.79 -10.16 0.50
CA ASP A 28 -20.19 -10.59 0.43
C ASP A 28 -20.99 -9.80 -0.61
N ALA A 29 -20.66 -8.52 -0.79
CA ALA A 29 -21.24 -7.67 -1.84
C ALA A 29 -20.71 -7.99 -3.25
N GLY A 30 -19.76 -8.91 -3.38
CA GLY A 30 -19.16 -9.30 -4.66
C GLY A 30 -18.14 -8.31 -5.20
N CYS A 31 -17.51 -7.50 -4.35
CA CYS A 31 -16.36 -6.70 -4.77
C CYS A 31 -15.19 -7.63 -5.15
N GLU A 32 -14.50 -7.29 -6.23
CA GLU A 32 -13.35 -8.05 -6.71
C GLU A 32 -12.13 -7.84 -5.81
N SER A 33 -11.97 -6.63 -5.26
CA SER A 33 -10.71 -6.23 -4.61
C SER A 33 -10.90 -5.19 -3.52
N ILE A 34 -9.95 -5.15 -2.58
CA ILE A 34 -9.84 -4.15 -1.53
C ILE A 34 -8.42 -3.59 -1.51
N TRP A 35 -8.28 -2.27 -1.35
CA TRP A 35 -7.04 -1.56 -1.60
C TRP A 35 -6.63 -0.68 -0.43
N THR A 36 -5.39 -0.87 0.03
CA THR A 36 -4.74 -0.05 1.05
C THR A 36 -3.94 1.09 0.44
N VAL A 37 -3.72 2.15 1.20
CA VAL A 37 -2.78 3.23 0.88
C VAL A 37 -1.58 3.19 1.83
N GLU A 38 -0.52 3.91 1.49
CA GLU A 38 0.71 3.95 2.28
C GLU A 38 1.20 5.37 2.48
N HIS A 39 1.58 5.67 3.72
CA HIS A 39 2.57 6.66 4.13
C HIS A 39 3.17 6.14 5.44
N VAL A 40 4.50 6.18 5.59
CA VAL A 40 5.17 5.84 6.85
C VAL A 40 4.96 6.97 7.86
N VAL A 41 5.06 8.21 7.39
CA VAL A 41 4.77 9.42 8.14
C VAL A 41 4.21 10.48 7.20
N VAL A 42 3.32 11.33 7.72
CA VAL A 42 2.84 12.52 7.02
C VAL A 42 3.33 13.74 7.79
N PRO A 43 4.45 14.38 7.39
CA PRO A 43 4.95 15.56 8.07
C PRO A 43 3.94 16.71 8.03
N SER A 44 3.69 17.34 9.17
CA SER A 44 2.75 18.46 9.22
C SER A 44 3.32 19.67 8.47
N GLY A 45 2.45 20.37 7.73
CA GLY A 45 2.81 21.56 6.98
C GLY A 45 3.64 21.27 5.73
N TYR A 46 3.60 20.05 5.19
CA TYR A 46 4.32 19.69 3.98
C TYR A 46 4.00 20.65 2.82
N ALA A 47 5.02 20.96 2.03
CA ALA A 47 4.99 21.83 0.86
C ALA A 47 4.81 21.05 -0.44
N SER A 48 5.22 19.78 -0.48
CA SER A 48 5.01 18.87 -1.62
C SER A 48 3.57 18.90 -2.14
N GLN A 49 3.40 18.83 -3.46
CA GLN A 49 2.08 18.87 -4.09
C GLN A 49 1.54 17.47 -4.32
N TYR A 50 0.38 17.16 -3.73
CA TYR A 50 -0.30 15.89 -4.00
C TYR A 50 -0.75 15.84 -5.47
N PRO A 51 -0.23 14.90 -6.28
CA PRO A 51 -0.40 14.95 -7.74
C PRO A 51 -1.82 14.60 -8.20
N TYR A 52 -2.66 14.05 -7.32
CA TYR A 52 -3.99 13.56 -7.67
C TYR A 52 -5.13 14.47 -7.19
N ALA A 53 -4.82 15.65 -6.64
CA ALA A 53 -5.81 16.67 -6.28
C ALA A 53 -5.45 18.05 -6.85
N LYS A 54 -6.46 18.84 -7.21
CA LYS A 54 -6.26 20.16 -7.82
C LYS A 54 -5.65 21.20 -6.86
N ASP A 55 -5.93 21.05 -5.57
CA ASP A 55 -5.39 21.90 -4.50
C ASP A 55 -4.02 21.42 -4.00
N GLY A 56 -3.50 20.32 -4.55
CA GLY A 56 -2.22 19.74 -4.12
C GLY A 56 -2.26 19.17 -2.71
N LYS A 57 -3.44 18.95 -2.11
CA LYS A 57 -3.58 18.44 -0.75
C LYS A 57 -4.12 17.01 -0.73
N MET A 58 -3.70 16.26 0.28
CA MET A 58 -4.19 14.91 0.48
C MET A 58 -5.71 14.91 0.73
N PRO A 59 -6.43 13.87 0.29
CA PRO A 59 -7.85 13.73 0.55
C PRO A 59 -8.16 13.81 2.04
N GLY A 60 -9.23 14.53 2.39
CA GLY A 60 -9.66 14.74 3.77
C GLY A 60 -9.14 16.02 4.42
N GLY A 61 -8.17 16.72 3.81
CA GLY A 61 -7.73 18.06 4.23
C GLY A 61 -7.11 18.11 5.63
N ARG A 62 -6.70 16.95 6.16
CA ARG A 62 -6.00 16.82 7.44
C ARG A 62 -4.63 16.18 7.21
N GLU A 63 -3.76 16.33 8.18
CA GLU A 63 -2.41 15.73 8.17
C GLU A 63 -2.24 14.74 9.34
N ASP A 64 -3.30 14.55 10.13
CA ASP A 64 -3.40 13.71 11.32
C ASP A 64 -4.21 12.44 11.03
N PHE A 65 -3.65 11.56 10.20
CA PHE A 65 -4.28 10.28 9.89
C PHE A 65 -3.41 9.11 10.31
N ASP A 66 -4.02 8.17 11.01
CA ASP A 66 -3.43 6.85 11.21
C ASP A 66 -3.53 6.07 9.89
N ILE A 67 -2.36 5.73 9.33
CA ILE A 67 -2.23 4.91 8.13
C ILE A 67 -1.42 3.67 8.52
N PRO A 68 -2.07 2.55 8.86
CA PRO A 68 -1.40 1.30 9.15
C PRO A 68 -0.59 0.82 7.96
N ASP A 69 0.52 0.11 8.21
CA ASP A 69 1.32 -0.53 7.16
C ASP A 69 0.41 -1.37 6.25
N PRO A 70 0.49 -1.18 4.92
CA PRO A 70 -0.43 -1.81 3.98
C PRO A 70 -0.33 -3.34 3.99
N LEU A 71 0.86 -3.91 4.13
CA LEU A 71 1.04 -5.37 4.12
C LEU A 71 0.57 -6.01 5.42
N ILE A 72 0.77 -5.37 6.57
CA ILE A 72 0.25 -5.83 7.85
C ILE A 72 -1.28 -5.82 7.83
N TRP A 73 -1.89 -4.72 7.39
CA TRP A 73 -3.34 -4.60 7.32
C TRP A 73 -3.96 -5.63 6.35
N LEU A 74 -3.38 -5.76 5.15
CA LEU A 74 -3.82 -6.78 4.17
C LEU A 74 -3.62 -8.20 4.69
N SER A 75 -2.53 -8.49 5.40
CA SER A 75 -2.31 -9.81 6.01
C SER A 75 -3.36 -10.14 7.06
N TYR A 76 -3.77 -9.14 7.84
CA TYR A 76 -4.81 -9.28 8.84
C TYR A 76 -6.16 -9.62 8.21
N ILE A 77 -6.60 -8.87 7.19
CA ILE A 77 -7.88 -9.16 6.52
C ILE A 77 -7.83 -10.38 5.60
N ALA A 78 -6.65 -10.79 5.12
CA ALA A 78 -6.47 -12.01 4.36
C ALA A 78 -6.93 -13.24 5.16
N ALA A 79 -6.73 -13.23 6.47
CA ALA A 79 -7.16 -14.30 7.36
C ALA A 79 -8.68 -14.32 7.60
N ALA A 80 -9.38 -13.21 7.34
CA ALA A 80 -10.82 -13.04 7.55
C ALA A 80 -11.66 -13.11 6.25
N THR A 81 -11.01 -13.32 5.10
CA THR A 81 -11.64 -13.32 3.77
C THR A 81 -11.16 -14.48 2.93
N GLU A 82 -11.96 -14.96 1.98
CA GLU A 82 -11.62 -16.15 1.19
C GLU A 82 -11.30 -15.87 -0.28
N LYS A 83 -11.85 -14.80 -0.87
CA LYS A 83 -11.90 -14.62 -2.33
C LYS A 83 -11.49 -13.23 -2.80
N ILE A 84 -11.76 -12.18 -2.03
CA ILE A 84 -11.47 -10.80 -2.42
C ILE A 84 -9.97 -10.61 -2.62
N CYS A 85 -9.58 -9.98 -3.72
CA CYS A 85 -8.19 -9.65 -3.99
C CYS A 85 -7.68 -8.54 -3.08
N LEU A 86 -6.41 -8.62 -2.71
CA LEU A 86 -5.75 -7.81 -1.68
C LEU A 86 -4.75 -6.86 -2.35
N GLY A 87 -5.08 -5.58 -2.44
CA GLY A 87 -4.36 -4.60 -3.26
C GLY A 87 -3.61 -3.53 -2.47
N THR A 88 -2.47 -3.09 -2.99
CA THR A 88 -1.81 -1.84 -2.58
C THR A 88 -2.01 -0.77 -3.63
N GLY A 89 -2.51 0.40 -3.23
CA GLY A 89 -2.83 1.53 -4.11
C GLY A 89 -2.30 2.85 -3.58
N VAL A 90 -0.99 3.02 -3.40
CA VAL A 90 0.13 2.19 -3.89
C VAL A 90 1.15 1.94 -2.78
N MET A 91 2.03 0.97 -2.98
CA MET A 91 3.22 0.79 -2.15
C MET A 91 4.34 1.73 -2.60
N ILE A 92 4.91 2.54 -1.70
CA ILE A 92 5.98 3.50 -1.97
C ILE A 92 7.33 2.76 -1.94
N MET A 93 7.61 2.07 -3.05
CA MET A 93 8.80 1.20 -3.17
C MET A 93 10.15 1.87 -2.86
N PRO A 94 10.45 3.11 -3.29
CA PRO A 94 11.79 3.66 -3.07
C PRO A 94 12.11 3.98 -1.61
N GLN A 95 11.13 3.90 -0.70
CA GLN A 95 11.31 4.04 0.76
C GLN A 95 11.61 2.69 1.45
N ARG A 96 11.56 1.56 0.72
CA ARG A 96 11.64 0.21 1.27
C ARG A 96 12.89 -0.52 0.80
N ASN A 97 13.29 -1.56 1.53
CA ASN A 97 14.26 -2.52 1.01
C ASN A 97 13.56 -3.49 0.01
N PRO A 98 14.06 -3.64 -1.22
CA PRO A 98 13.37 -4.43 -2.26
C PRO A 98 13.31 -5.93 -1.93
N LEU A 99 14.36 -6.51 -1.35
CA LEU A 99 14.39 -7.94 -1.04
C LEU A 99 13.51 -8.29 0.17
N VAL A 100 13.50 -7.45 1.19
CA VAL A 100 12.58 -7.60 2.34
C VAL A 100 11.13 -7.49 1.85
N THR A 101 10.86 -6.52 0.98
CA THR A 101 9.52 -6.31 0.42
C THR A 101 9.08 -7.47 -0.47
N ALA A 102 9.97 -7.96 -1.34
CA ALA A 102 9.71 -9.15 -2.17
C ALA A 102 9.29 -10.36 -1.32
N LYS A 103 10.00 -10.59 -0.21
CA LYS A 103 9.69 -11.68 0.73
C LYS A 103 8.34 -11.51 1.39
N ALA A 104 8.02 -10.31 1.87
CA ALA A 104 6.75 -10.01 2.53
C ALA A 104 5.57 -10.17 1.56
N VAL A 105 5.66 -9.61 0.36
CA VAL A 105 4.63 -9.73 -0.69
C VAL A 105 4.43 -11.19 -1.10
N ALA A 106 5.50 -11.95 -1.37
CA ALA A 106 5.38 -13.37 -1.73
C ALA A 106 4.77 -14.21 -0.59
N THR A 107 5.05 -13.84 0.66
CA THR A 107 4.49 -14.49 1.84
C THR A 107 2.99 -14.23 1.93
N LEU A 108 2.57 -12.97 1.79
CA LEU A 108 1.14 -12.60 1.77
C LEU A 108 0.42 -13.27 0.60
N ASP A 109 1.01 -13.28 -0.60
CA ASP A 109 0.46 -13.99 -1.76
C ASP A 109 0.23 -15.48 -1.46
N ARG A 110 1.24 -16.15 -0.88
CA ARG A 110 1.14 -17.57 -0.51
C ARG A 110 0.08 -17.86 0.55
N LEU A 111 -0.01 -17.02 1.59
CA LEU A 111 -0.97 -17.16 2.69
C LEU A 111 -2.39 -16.85 2.24
N SER A 112 -2.54 -15.86 1.35
CA SER A 112 -3.83 -15.47 0.78
C SER A 112 -4.29 -16.36 -0.38
N LYS A 113 -3.49 -17.35 -0.79
CA LYS A 113 -3.75 -18.28 -1.90
C LYS A 113 -3.82 -17.59 -3.27
N GLY A 114 -2.89 -16.68 -3.54
CA GLY A 114 -2.76 -16.02 -4.84
C GLY A 114 -3.66 -14.80 -5.01
N ARG A 115 -4.12 -14.18 -3.91
CA ARG A 115 -5.03 -13.02 -3.94
C ARG A 115 -4.31 -11.68 -3.95
N MET A 116 -2.98 -11.66 -3.86
CA MET A 116 -2.22 -10.41 -3.74
C MET A 116 -2.16 -9.66 -5.08
N ILE A 117 -2.41 -8.35 -5.04
CA ILE A 117 -2.19 -7.42 -6.14
C ILE A 117 -1.24 -6.32 -5.66
N LEU A 118 0.03 -6.40 -6.09
CA LEU A 118 1.03 -5.40 -5.74
C LEU A 118 0.96 -4.21 -6.69
N GLY A 119 0.31 -3.12 -6.27
CA GLY A 119 0.43 -1.81 -6.90
C GLY A 119 1.58 -1.01 -6.27
N VAL A 120 2.44 -0.44 -7.11
CA VAL A 120 3.66 0.28 -6.71
C VAL A 120 3.61 1.71 -7.22
N GLY A 121 4.17 2.64 -6.45
CA GLY A 121 4.47 3.99 -6.90
C GLY A 121 5.78 4.50 -6.34
N SER A 122 6.28 5.57 -6.96
CA SER A 122 7.57 6.18 -6.60
C SER A 122 7.47 7.21 -5.47
N GLY A 123 6.27 7.50 -4.97
CA GLY A 123 6.05 8.50 -3.92
C GLY A 123 6.08 9.95 -4.43
N TRP A 124 5.42 10.83 -3.67
CA TRP A 124 5.24 12.24 -4.04
C TRP A 124 5.64 13.22 -2.93
N LEU A 125 5.71 12.76 -1.68
CA LEU A 125 5.88 13.59 -0.49
C LEU A 125 7.37 13.66 -0.11
N GLU A 126 8.09 14.65 -0.63
CA GLU A 126 9.54 14.82 -0.43
C GLU A 126 9.94 14.85 1.06
N GLU A 127 9.12 15.51 1.89
CA GLU A 127 9.36 15.61 3.33
C GLU A 127 9.30 14.25 4.04
N GLU A 128 8.56 13.28 3.51
CA GLU A 128 8.56 11.90 4.01
C GLU A 128 9.86 11.18 3.66
N PHE A 129 10.40 11.43 2.46
CA PHE A 129 11.71 10.89 2.06
C PHE A 129 12.83 11.44 2.95
N ASP A 130 12.81 12.73 3.24
CA ASP A 130 13.73 13.37 4.18
C ASP A 130 13.64 12.76 5.58
N ALA A 131 12.42 12.55 6.09
CA ALA A 131 12.20 11.94 7.40
C ALA A 131 12.75 10.51 7.50
N LEU A 132 12.76 9.77 6.38
CA LEU A 132 13.30 8.42 6.28
C LEU A 132 14.79 8.38 5.94
N GLY A 133 15.41 9.52 5.64
CA GLY A 133 16.81 9.61 5.22
C GLY A 133 17.07 8.98 3.85
N VAL A 134 16.09 9.06 2.95
CA VAL A 134 16.10 8.44 1.62
C VAL A 134 16.06 9.54 0.56
N SER A 135 16.88 9.46 -0.49
CA SER A 135 16.88 10.50 -1.53
C SER A 135 15.58 10.49 -2.35
N PHE A 136 15.02 11.68 -2.57
CA PHE A 136 13.82 11.92 -3.38
C PHE A 136 14.11 12.07 -4.87
N ASP A 137 15.29 12.59 -5.24
CA ASP A 137 15.64 12.96 -6.61
C ASP A 137 15.68 11.76 -7.57
N ASP A 138 16.20 10.63 -7.09
CA ASP A 138 16.38 9.38 -7.84
C ASP A 138 15.26 8.35 -7.56
N ARG A 139 14.15 8.76 -6.93
CA ARG A 139 13.07 7.84 -6.52
C ARG A 139 12.44 7.07 -7.69
N GLY A 140 12.39 7.67 -8.88
CA GLY A 140 11.89 7.03 -10.10
C GLY A 140 12.81 5.89 -10.53
N ASP A 141 14.06 6.20 -10.84
CA ASP A 141 15.08 5.22 -11.25
C ASP A 141 15.26 4.11 -10.20
N ARG A 142 15.27 4.47 -8.91
CA ARG A 142 15.32 3.50 -7.81
C ARG A 142 14.10 2.58 -7.78
N THR A 143 12.91 3.09 -8.10
CA THR A 143 11.70 2.25 -8.19
C THR A 143 11.87 1.18 -9.25
N ASP A 144 12.37 1.56 -10.43
CA ASP A 144 12.60 0.61 -11.53
C ASP A 144 13.64 -0.45 -11.17
N GLU A 145 14.78 -0.05 -10.58
CA GLU A 145 15.82 -0.97 -10.10
C GLU A 145 15.25 -1.95 -9.06
N TYR A 146 14.46 -1.44 -8.11
CA TYR A 146 13.88 -2.25 -7.04
C TYR A 146 12.86 -3.25 -7.59
N LEU A 147 12.01 -2.84 -8.53
CA LEU A 147 11.07 -3.73 -9.19
C LEU A 147 11.78 -4.85 -9.96
N GLU A 148 12.90 -4.54 -10.62
CA GLU A 148 13.71 -5.54 -11.29
C GLU A 148 14.32 -6.53 -10.29
N ALA A 149 14.91 -6.04 -9.20
CA ALA A 149 15.45 -6.90 -8.14
C ALA A 149 14.37 -7.82 -7.52
N MET A 150 13.15 -7.30 -7.29
CA MET A 150 12.04 -8.11 -6.78
C MET A 150 11.62 -9.20 -7.77
N ARG A 151 11.50 -8.87 -9.07
CA ARG A 151 11.17 -9.86 -10.10
C ARG A 151 12.22 -10.95 -10.20
N GLN A 152 13.50 -10.60 -10.12
CA GLN A 152 14.58 -11.58 -10.07
C GLN A 152 14.47 -12.48 -8.84
N ALA A 153 14.20 -11.91 -7.66
CA ALA A 153 14.02 -12.67 -6.42
C ALA A 153 12.84 -13.65 -6.47
N TRP A 154 11.77 -13.35 -7.22
CA TRP A 154 10.62 -14.25 -7.38
C TRP A 154 10.76 -15.28 -8.50
N SER A 155 11.51 -14.96 -9.56
CA SER A 155 11.65 -15.82 -10.74
C SER A 155 12.77 -16.86 -10.62
N SER A 156 13.62 -16.74 -9.61
CA SER A 156 14.80 -17.58 -9.48
C SER A 156 14.53 -18.83 -8.61
N ASP A 157 14.62 -20.01 -9.21
CA ASP A 157 14.87 -21.30 -8.53
C ASP A 157 16.34 -21.35 -8.02
N ILE A 158 16.77 -20.40 -7.18
CA ILE A 158 18.04 -20.51 -6.43
C ILE A 158 17.80 -21.29 -5.15
#